data_AF-A0A376TIP2-F1
#
_entry.id   AF-A0A376TIP2-F1
#
_cell.length_a   1.000
_cell.length_b   1.000
_cell.length_c   1.000
_cell.angle_alpha   90.00
_cell.angle_beta   90.00
_cell.angle_gamma   90.00
#
_symmetry.space_group_name_H-M   'P 1'
#
loop_
_entity.id
_entity.type
_entity.pdbx_description
1 polymer ?
#
loop_
_entity_poly.entity_id
_entity_poly.type
_entity_poly.pdbx_seq_one_letter_code
_entity_poly.pdbx_strand_id
1 'polypeptide(L)'
;MALLTLTSTLVGWYNLRFISQVEKDNTQALIPTMNMARQLSEASAWELFAAQNLTSADNEKMWQAQGRMLTAQSLKINALLQALREQGFDTTAIEQQEQEISRSLRQQGELVGRRLQLRQQQRQLSQQIVAAADEIARLAQGQANNATTSAGATQAGIYDLIEQDQRQAAESALDRLIDIDLEYVNQMNELRLSALRVQQMVMNLGLEQIQKNAPTLEKQLNNAVKILQRRQIRIEDPGVRAQVATTLTTVSQYSDLLALYQQDSEISTHLQTLAQNNIAQFAQFSSEVSQLVDTIELRNQHGLAHLEKASARGQYSLLLLGIVSLCALILILWRVVYRSVTRPLAEQTQALQRLLDGDIDSPFPETAGVRELDTIGRLMDAFRSNVHALNRHREQLAAQVKARTAELQELVIEHRQARAEAEKSQPGKIGVSGGDEP
;
A
#
# COMPACT_ATOMS: atom_id res chain seq x y z
N MET A 1 4.26 47.14 22.48
CA MET A 1 3.60 46.66 21.24
C MET A 1 4.60 46.06 20.26
N ALA A 2 5.58 46.82 19.74
CA ALA A 2 6.54 46.33 18.75
C ALA A 2 7.37 45.08 19.18
N LEU A 3 7.76 44.98 20.46
CA LEU A 3 8.51 43.82 20.96
C LEU A 3 7.67 42.53 20.98
N LEU A 4 6.38 42.64 21.32
CA LEU A 4 5.44 41.51 21.37
C LEU A 4 5.11 40.99 19.98
N THR A 5 4.96 41.90 19.01
CA THR A 5 4.75 41.52 17.61
C THR A 5 5.97 40.80 17.06
N LEU A 6 7.19 41.28 17.35
CA LEU A 6 8.43 40.66 16.91
C LEU A 6 8.62 39.25 17.48
N THR A 7 8.34 39.06 18.77
CA THR A 7 8.37 37.71 19.39
C THR A 7 7.31 36.78 18.81
N SER A 8 6.12 37.29 18.48
CA SER A 8 5.06 36.50 17.86
C SER A 8 5.44 36.04 16.44
N THR A 9 6.04 36.92 15.63
CA THR A 9 6.47 36.58 14.27
C THR A 9 7.64 35.59 14.27
N LEU A 10 8.60 35.74 15.19
CA LEU A 10 9.75 34.83 15.32
C LEU A 10 9.33 33.43 15.75
N VAL A 11 8.37 33.33 16.68
CA VAL A 11 7.82 32.05 17.13
C VAL A 11 6.94 31.42 16.04
N GLY A 12 6.13 32.21 15.33
CA GLY A 12 5.36 31.73 14.18
C GLY A 12 6.25 31.13 13.09
N TRP A 13 7.37 31.80 12.78
CA TRP A 13 8.36 31.30 11.83
C TRP A 13 9.07 30.03 12.32
N TYR A 14 9.47 29.97 13.59
CA TYR A 14 10.09 28.77 14.18
C TYR A 14 9.13 27.57 14.17
N ASN A 15 7.85 27.80 14.50
CA ASN A 15 6.83 26.75 14.53
C ASN A 15 6.50 26.23 13.12
N LEU A 16 6.33 27.11 12.13
CA LEU A 16 6.15 26.71 10.73
C LEU A 16 7.35 25.93 10.19
N ARG A 17 8.58 26.34 10.54
CA ARG A 17 9.79 25.63 10.13
C ARG A 17 9.90 24.26 10.80
N PHE A 18 9.56 24.16 12.08
CA PHE A 18 9.57 22.90 12.83
C PHE A 18 8.51 21.91 12.30
N ILE A 19 7.29 22.38 12.07
CA ILE A 19 6.20 21.59 11.47
C ILE A 19 6.61 21.13 10.07
N SER A 20 7.17 22.01 9.23
CA SER A 20 7.62 21.66 7.89
C SER A 20 8.76 20.64 7.87
N GLN A 21 9.69 20.72 8.84
CA GLN A 21 10.80 19.77 8.96
C GLN A 21 10.28 18.38 9.38
N VAL A 22 9.42 18.34 10.40
CA VAL A 22 8.82 17.11 10.95
C VAL A 22 7.87 16.43 9.96
N GLU A 23 7.13 17.21 9.17
CA GLU A 23 6.25 16.73 8.10
C GLU A 23 7.06 16.20 6.90
N LYS A 24 8.13 16.90 6.49
CA LYS A 24 9.00 16.43 5.39
C LYS A 24 9.72 15.12 5.72
N ASP A 25 10.31 15.02 6.91
CA ASP A 25 11.15 13.87 7.27
C ASP A 25 10.33 12.59 7.51
N ASN A 26 9.05 12.71 7.87
CA ASN A 26 8.20 11.56 8.20
C ASN A 26 7.20 11.21 7.07
N THR A 27 6.50 12.19 6.49
CA THR A 27 5.40 11.90 5.55
C THR A 27 5.91 11.44 4.17
N GLN A 28 7.10 11.89 3.76
CA GLN A 28 7.73 11.46 2.50
C GLN A 28 8.33 10.04 2.56
N ALA A 29 8.57 9.48 3.75
CA ALA A 29 9.20 8.16 3.92
C ALA A 29 8.23 7.06 4.41
N LEU A 30 7.21 7.40 5.23
CA LEU A 30 6.40 6.40 5.95
C LEU A 30 5.33 5.71 5.09
N ILE A 31 4.58 6.46 4.29
CA ILE A 31 3.54 5.91 3.39
C ILE A 31 4.13 5.08 2.23
N PRO A 32 5.21 5.53 1.54
CA PRO A 32 5.75 4.74 0.44
C PRO A 32 6.40 3.42 0.90
N THR A 33 7.06 3.38 2.06
CA THR A 33 7.73 2.16 2.54
C THR A 33 6.76 1.04 2.92
N MET A 34 5.60 1.37 3.49
CA MET A 34 4.52 0.37 3.71
C MET A 34 3.96 -0.19 2.42
N ASN A 35 3.75 0.66 1.41
CA ASN A 35 3.30 0.22 0.09
C ASN A 35 4.35 -0.65 -0.60
N MET A 36 5.64 -0.33 -0.45
CA MET A 36 6.74 -1.16 -0.96
C MET A 36 6.77 -2.53 -0.27
N ALA A 37 6.63 -2.57 1.06
CA ALA A 37 6.57 -3.81 1.84
C ALA A 37 5.42 -4.72 1.40
N ARG A 38 4.22 -4.15 1.20
CA ARG A 38 3.06 -4.88 0.67
C ARG A 38 3.33 -5.43 -0.74
N GLN A 39 3.88 -4.60 -1.63
CA GLN A 39 4.20 -5.02 -3.00
C GLN A 39 5.30 -6.08 -3.05
N LEU A 40 6.24 -6.05 -2.11
CA LEU A 40 7.31 -7.05 -1.99
C LEU A 40 6.71 -8.40 -1.59
N SER A 41 5.85 -8.42 -0.58
CA SER A 41 5.11 -9.63 -0.18
C SER A 41 4.23 -10.17 -1.31
N GLU A 42 3.51 -9.29 -2.02
CA GLU A 42 2.69 -9.67 -3.17
C GLU A 42 3.53 -10.26 -4.32
N ALA A 43 4.65 -9.61 -4.68
CA ALA A 43 5.56 -10.08 -5.73
C ALA A 43 6.17 -11.44 -5.38
N SER A 44 6.53 -11.65 -4.11
CA SER A 44 7.05 -12.91 -3.58
C SER A 44 6.03 -14.05 -3.70
N ALA A 45 4.76 -13.77 -3.38
CA ALA A 45 3.69 -14.76 -3.52
C ALA A 45 3.45 -15.13 -5.01
N TRP A 46 3.48 -14.15 -5.91
CA TRP A 46 3.38 -14.39 -7.35
C TRP A 46 4.58 -15.14 -7.93
N GLU A 47 5.79 -14.88 -7.45
CA GLU A 47 6.99 -15.62 -7.84
C GLU A 47 6.89 -17.09 -7.44
N LEU A 48 6.50 -17.38 -6.19
CA LEU A 48 6.26 -18.75 -5.72
C LEU A 48 5.18 -19.45 -6.55
N PHE A 49 4.08 -18.76 -6.85
CA PHE A 49 3.02 -19.30 -7.68
C PHE A 49 3.50 -19.62 -9.11
N ALA A 50 4.23 -18.70 -9.74
CA ALA A 50 4.77 -18.90 -11.07
C ALA A 50 5.84 -20.02 -11.09
N ALA A 51 6.64 -20.16 -10.03
CA ALA A 51 7.59 -21.24 -9.85
C ALA A 51 6.91 -22.62 -9.83
N GLN A 52 5.85 -22.78 -9.03
CA GLN A 52 5.08 -24.03 -8.96
C GLN A 52 4.39 -24.37 -10.28
N ASN A 53 3.88 -23.36 -10.99
CA ASN A 53 3.28 -23.55 -12.30
C ASN A 53 4.32 -23.87 -13.38
N LEU A 54 5.54 -23.33 -13.27
CA LEU A 54 6.63 -23.64 -14.18
C LEU A 54 7.01 -25.12 -14.08
N THR A 55 7.16 -25.66 -12.87
CA THR A 55 7.50 -27.09 -12.66
C THR A 55 6.43 -28.04 -13.21
N SER A 56 5.17 -27.60 -13.16
CA SER A 56 3.99 -28.35 -13.61
C SER A 56 3.60 -28.05 -15.06
N ALA A 57 4.40 -27.30 -15.81
CA ALA A 57 4.05 -26.93 -17.17
C ALA A 57 4.03 -28.16 -18.10
N ASP A 58 2.89 -28.37 -18.76
CA ASP A 58 2.65 -29.49 -19.69
C ASP A 58 2.83 -29.11 -21.17
N ASN A 59 2.92 -27.81 -21.46
CA ASN A 59 3.08 -27.30 -22.81
C ASN A 59 3.97 -26.05 -22.86
N GLU A 60 4.49 -25.82 -24.05
CA GLU A 60 5.41 -24.71 -24.36
C GLU A 60 4.82 -23.34 -24.01
N LYS A 61 3.52 -23.13 -24.27
CA LYS A 61 2.85 -21.85 -24.00
C LYS A 61 2.83 -21.53 -22.51
N MET A 62 2.49 -22.52 -21.68
CA MET A 62 2.49 -22.39 -20.23
C MET A 62 3.92 -22.18 -19.71
N TRP A 63 4.89 -22.98 -20.18
CA TRP A 63 6.29 -22.84 -19.81
C TRP A 63 6.83 -21.42 -20.09
N GLN A 64 6.60 -20.90 -21.30
CA GLN A 64 7.01 -19.53 -21.66
C GLN A 64 6.30 -18.46 -20.84
N ALA A 65 4.99 -18.61 -20.60
CA ALA A 65 4.21 -17.65 -19.82
C ALA A 65 4.71 -17.57 -18.37
N GLN A 66 4.92 -18.72 -17.73
CA GLN A 66 5.39 -18.79 -16.34
C GLN A 66 6.86 -18.34 -16.23
N GLY A 67 7.72 -18.69 -17.19
CA GLY A 67 9.10 -18.21 -17.23
C GLY A 67 9.21 -16.69 -17.36
N ARG A 68 8.36 -16.06 -18.20
CA ARG A 68 8.27 -14.59 -18.29
C ARG A 68 7.76 -13.96 -17.01
N MET A 69 6.74 -14.55 -16.39
CA MET A 69 6.18 -14.08 -15.11
C MET A 69 7.25 -14.11 -14.01
N LEU A 70 8.00 -15.21 -13.88
CA LEU A 70 9.10 -15.33 -12.93
C LEU A 70 10.15 -14.24 -13.12
N THR A 71 10.59 -14.03 -14.36
CA THR A 71 11.58 -12.99 -14.68
C THR A 71 11.06 -11.60 -14.30
N ALA A 72 9.78 -11.32 -14.58
CA ALA A 72 9.17 -10.04 -14.23
C ALA A 72 9.03 -9.84 -12.71
N GLN A 73 8.66 -10.88 -11.94
CA GLN A 73 8.55 -10.78 -10.49
C GLN A 73 9.92 -10.64 -9.82
N SER A 74 10.92 -11.41 -10.26
CA SER A 74 12.32 -11.29 -9.79
C SER A 74 12.87 -9.87 -10.01
N LEU A 75 12.62 -9.25 -11.17
CA LEU A 75 12.98 -7.84 -11.42
C LEU A 75 12.23 -6.86 -10.49
N LYS A 76 10.94 -7.10 -10.25
CA LYS A 76 10.13 -6.26 -9.36
C LYS A 76 10.61 -6.36 -7.91
N ILE A 77 10.92 -7.56 -7.43
CA ILE A 77 11.47 -7.81 -6.09
C ILE A 77 12.81 -7.07 -5.94
N ASN A 78 13.73 -7.25 -6.87
CA ASN A 78 15.04 -6.57 -6.85
C ASN A 78 14.90 -5.04 -6.82
N ALA A 79 14.00 -4.47 -7.61
CA ALA A 79 13.74 -3.03 -7.59
C ALA A 79 13.15 -2.54 -6.25
N LEU A 80 12.25 -3.32 -5.64
CA LEU A 80 11.66 -3.00 -4.34
C LEU A 80 12.70 -3.10 -3.21
N LEU A 81 13.55 -4.12 -3.22
CA LEU A 81 14.63 -4.27 -2.24
C LEU A 81 15.64 -3.13 -2.36
N GLN A 82 16.03 -2.74 -3.57
CA GLN A 82 16.89 -1.59 -3.78
C GLN A 82 16.26 -0.29 -3.23
N ALA A 83 14.97 -0.05 -3.52
CA ALA A 83 14.27 1.13 -3.01
C ALA A 83 14.19 1.14 -1.47
N LEU A 84 13.94 -0.01 -0.84
CA LEU A 84 13.94 -0.14 0.62
C LEU A 84 15.34 0.08 1.21
N ARG A 85 16.39 -0.39 0.54
CA ARG A 85 17.78 -0.13 0.94
C ARG A 85 18.14 1.35 0.92
N GLU A 86 17.70 2.07 -0.11
CA GLU A 86 17.89 3.53 -0.22
C GLU A 86 17.16 4.29 0.91
N GLN A 87 16.11 3.71 1.48
CA GLN A 87 15.40 4.22 2.67
C GLN A 87 16.07 3.79 4.01
N GLY A 88 17.23 3.13 3.94
CA GLY A 88 18.00 2.71 5.11
C GLY A 88 17.45 1.47 5.83
N PHE A 89 16.82 0.56 5.09
CA PHE A 89 16.52 -0.80 5.57
C PHE A 89 17.60 -1.79 5.11
N ASP A 90 17.89 -2.81 5.91
CA ASP A 90 18.81 -3.88 5.52
C ASP A 90 18.07 -4.93 4.69
N THR A 91 18.42 -5.01 3.41
CA THR A 91 17.85 -5.94 2.42
C THR A 91 18.86 -6.99 1.96
N THR A 92 20.07 -6.98 2.50
CA THR A 92 21.20 -7.76 1.95
C THR A 92 20.97 -9.27 1.97
N ALA A 93 20.42 -9.81 3.06
CA ALA A 93 20.06 -11.22 3.17
C ALA A 93 18.99 -11.62 2.13
N ILE A 94 17.94 -10.80 1.99
CA ILE A 94 16.83 -11.06 1.07
C ILE A 94 17.29 -10.99 -0.38
N GLU A 95 18.16 -10.03 -0.73
CA GLU A 95 18.76 -9.92 -2.06
C GLU A 95 19.61 -11.16 -2.40
N GLN A 96 20.40 -11.66 -1.44
CA GLN A 96 21.18 -12.88 -1.64
C GLN A 96 20.26 -14.09 -1.85
N GLN A 97 19.24 -14.23 -1.02
CA GLN A 97 18.29 -15.34 -1.10
C GLN A 97 17.48 -15.30 -2.41
N GLU A 98 17.02 -14.12 -2.84
CA GLU A 98 16.34 -13.93 -4.14
C GLU A 98 17.25 -14.37 -5.29
N GLN A 99 18.53 -14.02 -5.23
CA GLN A 99 19.47 -14.38 -6.28
C GLN A 99 19.68 -15.89 -6.37
N GLU A 100 19.73 -16.59 -5.24
CA GLU A 100 19.82 -18.05 -5.19
C GLU A 100 18.54 -18.72 -5.70
N ILE A 101 17.37 -18.23 -5.30
CA ILE A 101 16.05 -18.70 -5.78
C ILE A 101 15.95 -18.48 -7.29
N SER A 102 16.26 -17.29 -7.80
CA SER A 102 16.22 -16.95 -9.22
C SER A 102 17.13 -17.84 -10.07
N ARG A 103 18.33 -18.17 -9.56
CA ARG A 103 19.24 -19.15 -10.20
C ARG A 103 18.64 -20.56 -10.23
N SER A 104 18.11 -21.04 -9.10
CA SER A 104 17.46 -22.36 -9.01
C SER A 104 16.25 -22.47 -9.95
N LEU A 105 15.41 -21.44 -9.99
CA LEU A 105 14.23 -21.38 -10.86
C LEU A 105 14.59 -21.31 -12.34
N ARG A 106 15.67 -20.60 -12.69
CA ARG A 106 16.18 -20.59 -14.07
C ARG A 106 16.61 -21.99 -14.50
N GLN A 107 17.38 -22.69 -13.66
CA GLN A 107 17.77 -24.07 -13.92
C GLN A 107 16.56 -25.00 -14.07
N GLN A 108 15.54 -24.85 -13.22
CA GLN A 108 14.29 -25.60 -13.37
C GLN A 108 13.56 -25.27 -14.66
N GLY A 109 13.51 -24.00 -15.04
CA GLY A 109 12.92 -23.56 -16.30
C GLY A 109 13.59 -24.21 -17.50
N GLU A 110 14.93 -24.23 -17.55
CA GLU A 110 15.69 -24.87 -18.62
C GLU A 110 15.40 -26.38 -18.69
N LEU A 111 15.36 -27.06 -17.54
CA LEU A 111 15.06 -28.49 -17.44
C LEU A 111 13.63 -28.82 -17.87
N VAL A 112 12.63 -28.01 -17.48
CA VAL A 112 11.24 -28.17 -17.93
C VAL A 112 11.16 -27.97 -19.44
N GLY A 113 11.84 -26.96 -19.99
CA GLY A 113 11.90 -26.74 -21.44
C GLY A 113 12.50 -27.95 -22.17
N ARG A 114 13.60 -28.50 -21.64
CA ARG A 114 14.21 -29.73 -22.19
C ARG A 114 13.27 -30.93 -22.10
N ARG A 115 12.57 -31.10 -20.97
CA ARG A 115 11.56 -32.15 -20.77
C ARG A 115 10.45 -32.07 -21.81
N LEU A 116 9.93 -30.86 -22.07
CA LEU A 116 8.89 -30.64 -23.08
C LEU A 116 9.36 -31.01 -24.49
N GLN A 117 10.60 -30.64 -24.85
CA GLN A 117 11.21 -31.04 -26.12
C GLN A 117 11.35 -32.57 -26.23
N LEU A 118 11.84 -33.24 -25.18
CA LEU A 118 11.98 -34.70 -25.15
C LEU A 118 10.61 -35.38 -25.33
N ARG A 119 9.58 -34.93 -24.61
CA ARG A 119 8.22 -35.47 -24.75
C ARG A 119 7.65 -35.29 -26.15
N GLN A 120 7.95 -34.18 -26.80
CA GLN A 120 7.55 -33.97 -28.19
C GLN A 120 8.26 -34.94 -29.13
N GLN A 121 9.58 -35.14 -28.96
CA GLN A 121 10.36 -36.10 -29.74
C GLN A 121 9.90 -37.54 -29.51
N GLN A 122 9.61 -37.92 -28.26
CA GLN A 122 9.06 -39.24 -27.91
C GLN A 122 7.75 -39.51 -28.65
N ARG A 123 6.80 -38.55 -28.64
CA ARG A 123 5.52 -38.71 -29.35
C ARG A 123 5.72 -38.89 -30.84
N GLN A 124 6.56 -38.06 -31.46
CA GLN A 124 6.82 -38.13 -32.90
C GLN A 124 7.49 -39.45 -33.28
N LEU A 125 8.52 -39.87 -32.56
CA LEU A 125 9.25 -41.09 -32.84
C LEU A 125 8.40 -42.34 -32.55
N SER A 126 7.62 -42.35 -31.46
CA SER A 126 6.67 -43.41 -31.16
C SER A 126 5.64 -43.56 -32.29
N GLN A 127 5.05 -42.45 -32.77
CA GLN A 127 4.12 -42.48 -33.91
C GLN A 127 4.76 -43.05 -35.18
N GLN A 128 6.00 -42.67 -35.48
CA GLN A 128 6.74 -43.19 -36.63
C GLN A 128 6.99 -44.70 -36.51
N ILE A 129 7.43 -45.18 -35.35
CA ILE A 129 7.68 -46.61 -35.11
C ILE A 129 6.37 -47.41 -35.18
N VAL A 130 5.28 -46.90 -34.58
CA VAL A 130 3.96 -47.53 -34.61
C VAL A 130 3.44 -47.64 -36.04
N ALA A 131 3.53 -46.57 -36.82
CA ALA A 131 3.12 -46.56 -38.23
C ALA A 131 3.98 -47.52 -39.09
N ALA A 132 5.29 -47.58 -38.83
CA ALA A 132 6.21 -48.50 -39.50
C ALA A 132 5.89 -49.97 -39.18
N ALA A 133 5.66 -50.29 -37.90
CA ALA A 133 5.28 -51.65 -37.50
C ALA A 133 3.93 -52.08 -38.11
N ASP A 134 2.96 -51.16 -38.18
CA ASP A 134 1.67 -51.38 -38.83
C ASP A 134 1.80 -51.56 -40.36
N GLU A 135 2.69 -50.82 -41.02
CA GLU A 135 3.02 -51.01 -42.44
C GLU A 135 3.60 -52.40 -42.71
N ILE A 136 4.53 -52.87 -41.87
CA ILE A 136 5.07 -54.24 -41.97
C ILE A 136 3.94 -55.27 -41.82
N ALA A 137 3.02 -55.06 -40.87
CA ALA A 137 1.87 -55.94 -40.68
C ALA A 137 0.95 -55.98 -41.91
N ARG A 138 0.70 -54.83 -42.56
CA ARG A 138 -0.07 -54.76 -43.82
C ARG A 138 0.63 -55.45 -44.98
N LEU A 139 1.94 -55.25 -45.16
CA LEU A 139 2.72 -55.90 -46.20
C LEU A 139 2.70 -57.43 -46.03
N ALA A 140 2.88 -57.90 -44.80
CA ALA A 140 2.77 -59.32 -44.47
C ALA A 140 1.38 -59.87 -44.76
N GLN A 141 0.30 -59.13 -44.42
CA GLN A 141 -1.06 -59.54 -44.77
C GLN A 141 -1.29 -59.60 -46.29
N GLY A 142 -0.76 -58.63 -47.05
CA GLY A 142 -0.84 -58.63 -48.51
C GLY A 142 -0.16 -59.85 -49.12
N GLN A 143 1.02 -60.22 -48.61
CA GLN A 143 1.73 -61.43 -49.03
C GLN A 143 0.99 -62.71 -48.66
N ALA A 144 0.42 -62.80 -47.45
CA ALA A 144 -0.42 -63.93 -47.05
C ALA A 144 -1.66 -64.06 -47.95
N ASN A 145 -2.28 -62.94 -48.33
CA ASN A 145 -3.43 -62.95 -49.23
C ASN A 145 -3.04 -63.44 -50.62
N ASN A 146 -1.93 -62.94 -51.18
CA ASN A 146 -1.42 -63.38 -52.48
C ASN A 146 -1.10 -64.87 -52.48
N ALA A 147 -0.46 -65.36 -51.43
CA ALA A 147 -0.15 -66.78 -51.24
C ALA A 147 -1.42 -67.62 -51.09
N THR A 148 -2.44 -67.13 -50.37
CA THR A 148 -3.75 -67.79 -50.26
C THR A 148 -4.47 -67.86 -51.61
N THR A 149 -4.40 -66.80 -52.42
CA THR A 149 -4.94 -66.81 -53.78
C THR A 149 -4.18 -67.76 -54.70
N SER A 150 -2.85 -67.81 -54.61
CA SER A 150 -2.00 -68.79 -55.30
C SER A 150 -2.39 -70.22 -54.92
N ALA A 151 -2.48 -70.50 -53.61
CA ALA A 151 -2.94 -71.77 -53.07
C ALA A 151 -4.31 -72.19 -53.61
N GLY A 152 -5.28 -71.26 -53.62
CA GLY A 152 -6.62 -71.50 -54.16
C GLY A 152 -6.62 -71.80 -55.66
N ALA A 153 -5.76 -71.13 -56.44
CA ALA A 153 -5.59 -71.40 -57.86
C ALA A 153 -4.93 -72.77 -58.11
N THR A 154 -3.90 -73.13 -57.34
CA THR A 154 -3.28 -74.47 -57.37
C THR A 154 -4.31 -75.54 -57.00
N GLN A 155 -5.10 -75.32 -55.96
CA GLN A 155 -6.19 -76.23 -55.55
C GLN A 155 -7.24 -76.41 -56.64
N ALA A 156 -7.66 -75.33 -57.32
CA ALA A 156 -8.57 -75.41 -58.46
C ALA A 156 -7.96 -76.21 -59.62
N GLY A 157 -6.70 -75.94 -59.96
CA GLY A 157 -5.99 -76.66 -61.03
C GLY A 157 -5.76 -78.14 -60.74
N ILE A 158 -5.66 -78.54 -59.47
CA ILE A 158 -5.59 -79.96 -59.08
C ILE A 158 -6.87 -80.70 -59.52
N TYR A 159 -8.05 -80.08 -59.42
CA TYR A 159 -9.29 -80.71 -59.90
C TYR A 159 -9.23 -80.96 -61.41
N ASP A 160 -8.78 -79.98 -62.20
CA ASP A 160 -8.61 -80.13 -63.65
C ASP A 160 -7.61 -81.25 -64.00
N LEU A 161 -6.51 -81.37 -63.26
CA LEU A 161 -5.50 -82.41 -63.46
C LEU A 161 -6.02 -83.81 -63.13
N ILE A 162 -6.85 -83.93 -62.09
CA ILE A 162 -7.51 -85.18 -61.72
C ILE A 162 -8.52 -85.59 -62.80
N GLU A 163 -9.32 -84.65 -63.33
CA GLU A 163 -10.27 -84.91 -64.41
C GLU A 163 -9.58 -85.37 -65.71
N GLN A 164 -8.36 -84.89 -65.97
CA GLN A 164 -7.54 -85.27 -67.12
C GLN A 164 -6.68 -86.52 -66.89
N ASP A 165 -6.85 -87.24 -65.76
CA ASP A 165 -6.09 -88.42 -65.32
C ASP A 165 -4.55 -88.19 -65.26
N GLN A 166 -4.11 -86.96 -65.06
CA GLN A 166 -2.70 -86.58 -64.91
C GLN A 166 -2.23 -86.70 -63.45
N ARG A 167 -2.29 -87.91 -62.89
CA ARG A 167 -2.06 -88.14 -61.45
C ARG A 167 -0.72 -87.64 -60.91
N GLN A 168 0.36 -87.81 -61.66
CA GLN A 168 1.70 -87.35 -61.24
C GLN A 168 1.78 -85.82 -61.18
N ALA A 169 1.10 -85.10 -62.08
CA ALA A 169 1.05 -83.65 -62.04
C ALA A 169 0.17 -83.15 -60.89
N ALA A 170 -0.94 -83.84 -60.61
CA ALA A 170 -1.80 -83.54 -59.46
C ALA A 170 -1.07 -83.76 -58.13
N GLU A 171 -0.30 -84.84 -58.00
CA GLU A 171 0.55 -85.12 -56.83
C GLU A 171 1.61 -84.03 -56.62
N SER A 172 2.34 -83.65 -57.69
CA SER A 172 3.31 -82.55 -57.61
C SER A 172 2.68 -81.19 -57.27
N ALA A 173 1.44 -80.94 -57.72
CA ALA A 173 0.71 -79.73 -57.37
C ALA A 173 0.25 -79.73 -55.91
N LEU A 174 -0.12 -80.89 -55.34
CA LEU A 174 -0.41 -81.04 -53.91
C LEU A 174 0.82 -80.78 -53.05
N ASP A 175 1.98 -81.33 -53.43
CA ASP A 175 3.24 -81.08 -52.72
C ASP A 175 3.56 -79.57 -52.72
N ARG A 176 3.44 -78.90 -53.87
CA ARG A 176 3.64 -77.45 -53.96
C ARG A 176 2.67 -76.67 -53.08
N LEU A 177 1.39 -77.04 -53.07
CA LEU A 177 0.36 -76.38 -52.28
C LEU A 177 0.69 -76.45 -50.78
N ILE A 178 1.10 -77.61 -50.29
CA ILE A 178 1.40 -77.85 -48.88
C ILE A 178 2.73 -77.20 -48.49
N ASP A 179 3.80 -77.51 -49.22
CA ASP A 179 5.16 -77.17 -48.80
C ASP A 179 5.54 -75.73 -49.08
N ILE A 180 4.92 -75.10 -50.09
CA ILE A 180 5.27 -73.74 -50.52
C ILE A 180 4.15 -72.78 -50.14
N ASP A 181 2.96 -72.93 -50.74
CA ASP A 181 1.93 -71.89 -50.65
C ASP A 181 1.38 -71.76 -49.21
N LEU A 182 0.99 -72.88 -48.57
CA LEU A 182 0.44 -72.86 -47.21
C LEU A 182 1.50 -72.53 -46.14
N GLU A 183 2.72 -73.01 -46.31
CA GLU A 183 3.84 -72.67 -45.42
C GLU A 183 4.18 -71.18 -45.51
N TYR A 184 4.17 -70.58 -46.71
CA TYR A 184 4.42 -69.15 -46.87
C TYR A 184 3.30 -68.29 -46.26
N VAL A 185 2.03 -68.71 -46.35
CA VAL A 185 0.90 -68.08 -45.62
C VAL A 185 1.17 -68.05 -44.11
N ASN A 186 1.61 -69.17 -43.53
CA ASN A 186 1.95 -69.24 -42.11
C ASN A 186 3.08 -68.28 -41.74
N GLN A 187 4.17 -68.28 -42.52
CA GLN A 187 5.30 -67.39 -42.29
C GLN A 187 4.89 -65.91 -42.32
N MET A 188 4.02 -65.52 -43.25
CA MET A 188 3.51 -64.15 -43.35
C MET A 188 2.59 -63.78 -42.19
N ASN A 189 1.74 -64.71 -41.72
CA ASN A 189 0.95 -64.50 -40.51
C ASN A 189 1.84 -64.32 -39.26
N GLU A 190 2.91 -65.12 -39.12
CA GLU A 190 3.85 -64.95 -38.02
C GLU A 190 4.62 -63.62 -38.08
N LEU A 191 5.00 -63.17 -39.28
CA LEU A 191 5.60 -61.86 -39.49
C LEU A 191 4.63 -60.75 -39.06
N ARG A 192 3.37 -60.83 -39.50
CA ARG A 192 2.30 -59.89 -39.14
C ARG A 192 2.11 -59.79 -37.62
N LEU A 193 1.98 -60.93 -36.94
CA LEU A 193 1.81 -60.97 -35.48
C LEU A 193 3.03 -60.41 -34.74
N SER A 194 4.24 -60.68 -35.25
CA SER A 194 5.47 -60.13 -34.68
C SER A 194 5.50 -58.60 -34.79
N ALA A 195 5.07 -58.05 -35.94
CA ALA A 195 4.99 -56.61 -36.16
C ALA A 195 3.95 -55.94 -35.25
N LEU A 196 2.75 -56.51 -35.15
CA LEU A 196 1.70 -56.02 -34.25
C LEU A 196 2.12 -56.06 -32.77
N ARG A 197 2.89 -57.08 -32.37
CA ARG A 197 3.45 -57.15 -31.02
C ARG A 197 4.41 -56.00 -30.75
N VAL A 198 5.33 -55.71 -31.67
CA VAL A 198 6.25 -54.56 -31.54
C VAL A 198 5.45 -53.26 -31.47
N GLN A 199 4.47 -53.08 -32.35
CA GLN A 199 3.57 -51.92 -32.37
C GLN A 199 2.91 -51.71 -30.99
N GLN A 200 2.31 -52.76 -30.42
CA GLN A 200 1.63 -52.68 -29.14
C GLN A 200 2.60 -52.41 -27.97
N MET A 201 3.80 -53.00 -28.01
CA MET A 201 4.82 -52.71 -27.01
C MET A 201 5.23 -51.23 -27.04
N VAL A 202 5.40 -50.64 -28.22
CA VAL A 202 5.75 -49.22 -28.38
C VAL A 202 4.60 -48.30 -27.97
N MET A 203 3.35 -48.64 -28.30
CA MET A 203 2.17 -47.88 -27.85
C MET A 203 2.01 -47.88 -26.32
N ASN A 204 2.47 -48.95 -25.66
CA ASN A 204 2.41 -49.08 -24.21
C ASN A 204 3.64 -48.50 -23.49
N LEU A 205 4.61 -47.94 -24.22
CA LEU A 205 5.72 -47.23 -23.60
C LEU A 205 5.21 -45.92 -22.98
N GLY A 206 5.38 -45.81 -21.67
CA GLY A 206 5.12 -44.60 -20.91
C GLY A 206 6.19 -44.39 -19.83
N LEU A 207 6.26 -43.15 -19.34
CA LEU A 207 7.28 -42.74 -18.36
C LEU A 207 7.22 -43.59 -17.09
N GLU A 208 6.01 -43.92 -16.60
CA GLU A 208 5.82 -44.71 -15.39
C GLU A 208 6.34 -46.15 -15.54
N GLN A 209 6.10 -46.80 -16.69
CA GLN A 209 6.58 -48.16 -16.92
C GLN A 209 8.11 -48.18 -17.05
N ILE A 210 8.69 -47.16 -17.68
CA ILE A 210 10.14 -47.01 -17.81
C ILE A 210 10.78 -46.79 -16.43
N GLN A 211 10.22 -45.92 -15.59
CA GLN A 211 10.70 -45.69 -14.22
C GLN A 211 10.69 -46.96 -13.37
N LYS A 212 9.68 -47.82 -13.53
CA LYS A 212 9.55 -49.05 -12.75
C LYS A 212 10.42 -50.19 -13.27
N ASN A 213 10.43 -50.42 -14.59
CA ASN A 213 10.92 -51.68 -15.20
C ASN A 213 11.71 -51.48 -16.51
N ALA A 214 12.44 -50.38 -16.68
CA ALA A 214 13.26 -50.08 -17.88
C ALA A 214 14.04 -51.29 -18.47
N PRO A 215 14.90 -52.01 -17.71
CA PRO A 215 15.76 -53.05 -18.30
C PRO A 215 14.97 -54.25 -18.82
N THR A 216 13.80 -54.54 -18.24
CA THR A 216 12.93 -55.63 -18.69
C THR A 216 12.25 -55.25 -19.99
N LEU A 217 11.71 -54.03 -20.09
CA LEU A 217 11.06 -53.52 -21.30
C LEU A 217 12.04 -53.45 -22.47
N GLU A 218 13.25 -52.96 -22.23
CA GLU A 218 14.32 -52.90 -23.23
C GLU A 218 14.64 -54.29 -23.78
N LYS A 219 14.87 -55.28 -22.90
CA LYS A 219 15.15 -56.66 -23.31
C LYS A 219 13.99 -57.26 -24.12
N GLN A 220 12.75 -57.03 -23.69
CA GLN A 220 11.58 -57.55 -24.40
C GLN A 220 11.43 -56.93 -25.79
N LEU A 221 11.59 -55.61 -25.93
CA LEU A 221 11.52 -54.91 -27.22
C LEU A 221 12.65 -55.34 -28.15
N ASN A 222 13.88 -55.44 -27.64
CA ASN A 222 15.03 -55.90 -28.40
C ASN A 222 14.82 -57.31 -28.97
N ASN A 223 14.31 -58.23 -28.14
CA ASN A 223 13.97 -59.57 -28.59
C ASN A 223 12.86 -59.58 -29.64
N ALA A 224 11.81 -58.78 -29.47
CA ALA A 224 10.71 -58.67 -30.43
C ALA A 224 11.19 -58.14 -31.80
N VAL A 225 12.02 -57.09 -31.80
CA VAL A 225 12.59 -56.53 -33.04
C VAL A 225 13.58 -57.48 -33.70
N LYS A 226 14.41 -58.21 -32.94
CA LYS A 226 15.29 -59.27 -33.50
C LYS A 226 14.51 -60.41 -34.14
N ILE A 227 13.37 -60.80 -33.56
CA ILE A 227 12.47 -61.79 -34.19
C ILE A 227 11.92 -61.23 -35.51
N LEU A 228 11.48 -59.97 -35.51
CA LEU A 228 10.96 -59.30 -36.71
C LEU A 228 12.02 -59.23 -37.82
N GLN A 229 13.27 -58.88 -37.49
CA GLN A 229 14.42 -58.88 -38.40
C GLN A 229 14.70 -60.26 -39.00
N ARG A 230 14.71 -61.32 -38.18
CA ARG A 230 14.91 -62.68 -38.71
C ARG A 230 13.80 -63.13 -39.65
N ARG A 231 12.55 -62.74 -39.36
CA ARG A 231 11.39 -63.07 -40.20
C ARG A 231 11.36 -62.26 -41.50
N GLN A 232 11.84 -61.01 -41.49
CA GLN A 232 11.95 -60.18 -42.68
C GLN A 232 12.82 -60.81 -43.78
N ILE A 233 13.93 -61.48 -43.42
CA ILE A 233 14.84 -62.10 -44.40
C ILE A 233 14.19 -63.29 -45.13
N ARG A 234 13.17 -63.92 -44.52
CA ARG A 234 12.43 -65.08 -45.07
C ARG A 234 11.32 -64.69 -46.05
N ILE A 235 11.09 -63.40 -46.31
CA ILE A 235 10.14 -62.96 -47.33
C ILE A 235 10.66 -63.38 -48.72
N GLU A 236 9.82 -64.06 -49.50
CA GLU A 236 10.19 -64.59 -50.82
C GLU A 236 10.29 -63.47 -51.87
N ASP A 237 9.28 -62.60 -51.93
CA ASP A 237 9.25 -61.48 -52.88
C ASP A 237 10.39 -60.48 -52.57
N PRO A 238 11.38 -60.29 -53.48
CA PRO A 238 12.52 -59.43 -53.21
C PRO A 238 12.16 -57.95 -53.03
N GLY A 239 11.11 -57.48 -53.71
CA GLY A 239 10.64 -56.10 -53.64
C GLY A 239 10.01 -55.80 -52.29
N VAL A 240 9.10 -56.66 -51.83
CA VAL A 240 8.46 -56.56 -50.52
C VAL A 240 9.49 -56.75 -49.42
N ARG A 241 10.42 -57.70 -49.58
CA ARG A 241 11.53 -57.89 -48.65
C ARG A 241 12.34 -56.61 -48.47
N ALA A 242 12.65 -55.89 -49.54
CA ALA A 242 13.38 -54.62 -49.49
C ALA A 242 12.55 -53.49 -48.85
N GLN A 243 11.25 -53.43 -49.12
CA GLN A 243 10.33 -52.48 -48.46
C GLN A 243 10.29 -52.72 -46.96
N VAL A 244 10.05 -53.96 -46.52
CA VAL A 244 10.04 -54.32 -45.09
C VAL A 244 11.40 -54.05 -44.46
N ALA A 245 12.52 -54.31 -45.14
CA ALA A 245 13.86 -53.98 -44.63
C ALA A 245 13.99 -52.47 -44.34
N THR A 246 13.50 -51.63 -45.26
CA THR A 246 13.52 -50.17 -45.12
C THR A 246 12.62 -49.72 -43.97
N THR A 247 11.38 -50.20 -43.91
CA THR A 247 10.47 -49.88 -42.81
C THR A 247 11.01 -50.33 -41.44
N LEU A 248 11.74 -51.45 -41.42
CA LEU A 248 12.36 -51.99 -40.20
C LEU A 248 13.52 -51.13 -39.66
N THR A 249 14.15 -50.29 -40.49
CA THR A 249 15.14 -49.33 -39.99
C THR A 249 14.47 -48.29 -39.09
N THR A 250 13.26 -47.84 -39.43
CA THR A 250 12.46 -46.94 -38.59
C THR A 250 12.07 -47.63 -37.28
N VAL A 251 11.59 -48.88 -37.35
CA VAL A 251 11.25 -49.65 -36.14
C VAL A 251 12.47 -49.84 -35.22
N SER A 252 13.67 -49.98 -35.79
CA SER A 252 14.92 -50.16 -35.04
C SER A 252 15.33 -48.93 -34.21
N GLN A 253 14.74 -47.75 -34.45
CA GLN A 253 14.90 -46.54 -33.64
C GLN A 253 14.18 -46.62 -32.28
N TYR A 254 13.56 -47.76 -31.93
CA TYR A 254 12.99 -47.97 -30.58
C TYR A 254 14.04 -47.78 -29.47
N SER A 255 15.32 -48.03 -29.75
CA SER A 255 16.42 -47.82 -28.81
C SER A 255 16.61 -46.33 -28.49
N ASP A 256 16.56 -45.46 -29.51
CA ASP A 256 16.56 -44.01 -29.34
C ASP A 256 15.32 -43.55 -28.56
N LEU A 257 14.15 -44.11 -28.86
CA LEU A 257 12.92 -43.83 -28.11
C LEU A 257 13.07 -44.17 -26.62
N LEU A 258 13.64 -45.33 -26.29
CA LEU A 258 13.92 -45.73 -24.91
C LEU A 258 14.90 -44.77 -24.22
N ALA A 259 15.96 -44.34 -24.92
CA ALA A 259 16.91 -43.35 -24.42
C ALA A 259 16.23 -42.00 -24.12
N LEU A 260 15.29 -41.56 -24.97
CA LEU A 260 14.50 -40.34 -24.72
C LEU A 260 13.63 -40.46 -23.46
N TYR A 261 13.04 -41.63 -23.19
CA TYR A 261 12.28 -41.86 -21.95
C TYR A 261 13.18 -41.90 -20.71
N GLN A 262 14.38 -42.48 -20.81
CA GLN A 262 15.36 -42.48 -19.72
C GLN A 262 15.79 -41.05 -19.38
N GLN A 263 16.11 -40.23 -20.38
CA GLN A 263 16.44 -38.82 -20.18
C GLN A 263 15.29 -38.02 -19.54
N ASP A 264 14.03 -38.24 -19.97
CA ASP A 264 12.86 -37.60 -19.33
C ASP A 264 12.71 -38.05 -17.87
N SER A 265 12.97 -39.32 -17.57
CA SER A 265 12.96 -39.83 -16.20
C SER A 265 14.01 -39.16 -15.32
N GLU A 266 15.25 -39.06 -15.79
CA GLU A 266 16.34 -38.40 -15.06
C GLU A 266 16.03 -36.92 -14.79
N ILE A 267 15.55 -36.20 -15.81
CA ILE A 267 15.13 -34.79 -15.66
C ILE A 267 13.97 -34.67 -14.69
N SER A 268 13.00 -35.59 -14.73
CA SER A 268 11.86 -35.59 -13.82
C SER A 268 12.30 -35.80 -12.36
N THR A 269 13.24 -36.70 -12.11
CA THR A 269 13.84 -36.88 -10.77
C THR A 269 14.59 -35.63 -10.33
N HIS A 270 15.41 -35.03 -11.21
CA HIS A 270 16.17 -33.82 -10.88
C HIS A 270 15.25 -32.63 -10.57
N LEU A 271 14.19 -32.44 -11.36
CA LEU A 271 13.16 -31.44 -11.10
C LEU A 271 12.47 -31.66 -9.76
N GLN A 272 12.22 -32.91 -9.37
CA GLN A 272 11.61 -33.22 -8.08
C GLN A 272 12.54 -32.87 -6.90
N THR A 273 13.84 -33.13 -7.01
CA THR A 273 14.84 -32.70 -6.02
C THR A 273 14.91 -31.18 -5.93
N LEU A 274 14.95 -30.48 -7.08
CA LEU A 274 14.96 -29.02 -7.10
C LEU A 274 13.68 -28.41 -6.50
N ALA A 275 12.51 -29.00 -6.77
CA ALA A 275 11.25 -28.56 -6.19
C ALA A 275 11.24 -28.71 -4.66
N GLN A 276 11.80 -29.80 -4.11
CA GLN A 276 11.93 -29.98 -2.66
C GLN A 276 12.85 -28.94 -2.03
N ASN A 277 14.00 -28.68 -2.65
CA ASN A 277 14.95 -27.66 -2.16
C ASN A 277 14.32 -26.26 -2.19
N ASN A 278 13.56 -25.94 -3.24
CA ASN A 278 12.88 -24.67 -3.37
C ASN A 278 11.86 -24.40 -2.26
N ILE A 279 11.13 -25.41 -1.78
CA ILE A 279 10.17 -25.22 -0.69
C ILE A 279 10.87 -24.64 0.55
N ALA A 280 12.04 -25.17 0.89
CA ALA A 280 12.84 -24.66 2.01
C ALA A 280 13.37 -23.25 1.74
N GLN A 281 13.89 -22.99 0.53
CA GLN A 281 14.40 -21.67 0.14
C GLN A 281 13.31 -20.60 0.16
N PHE A 282 12.10 -20.92 -0.32
CA PHE A 282 10.95 -20.01 -0.30
C PHE A 282 10.40 -19.79 1.11
N ALA A 283 10.43 -20.81 1.98
CA ALA A 283 10.04 -20.65 3.38
C ALA A 283 10.98 -19.66 4.10
N GLN A 284 12.29 -19.80 3.89
CA GLN A 284 13.28 -18.86 4.43
C GLN A 284 13.08 -17.45 3.86
N PHE A 285 12.97 -17.32 2.54
CA PHE A 285 12.73 -16.03 1.89
C PHE A 285 11.47 -15.33 2.39
N SER A 286 10.35 -16.06 2.49
CA SER A 286 9.08 -15.54 3.01
C SER A 286 9.21 -15.07 4.46
N SER A 287 9.98 -15.80 5.28
CA SER A 287 10.26 -15.41 6.67
C SER A 287 11.06 -14.12 6.74
N GLU A 288 12.12 -13.97 5.92
CA GLU A 288 12.94 -12.76 5.89
C GLU A 288 12.16 -11.54 5.36
N VAL A 289 11.32 -11.73 4.33
CA VAL A 289 10.41 -10.70 3.83
C VAL A 289 9.42 -10.28 4.92
N SER A 290 8.84 -11.23 5.66
CA SER A 290 7.92 -10.94 6.77
C SER A 290 8.61 -10.16 7.89
N GLN A 291 9.82 -10.55 8.27
CA GLN A 291 10.62 -9.85 9.28
C GLN A 291 10.96 -8.41 8.84
N LEU A 292 11.25 -8.20 7.55
CA LEU A 292 11.47 -6.86 7.00
C LEU A 292 10.19 -6.03 7.03
N VAL A 293 9.03 -6.61 6.65
CA VAL A 293 7.72 -5.95 6.74
C VAL A 293 7.42 -5.54 8.19
N ASP A 294 7.63 -6.43 9.17
CA ASP A 294 7.44 -6.13 10.59
C ASP A 294 8.38 -5.01 11.07
N THR A 295 9.63 -5.00 10.58
CA THR A 295 10.60 -3.94 10.88
C THR A 295 10.17 -2.59 10.28
N ILE A 296 9.63 -2.60 9.06
CA ILE A 296 9.07 -1.40 8.41
C ILE A 296 7.86 -0.90 9.20
N GLU A 297 6.97 -1.79 9.62
CA GLU A 297 5.78 -1.45 10.40
C GLU A 297 6.16 -0.87 11.77
N LEU A 298 7.08 -1.51 12.49
CA LEU A 298 7.54 -1.03 13.79
C LEU A 298 8.24 0.33 13.68
N ARG A 299 9.12 0.50 12.69
CA ARG A 299 9.77 1.80 12.42
C ARG A 299 8.75 2.87 12.09
N ASN A 300 7.70 2.51 11.35
CA ASN A 300 6.62 3.42 10.99
C ASN A 300 5.78 3.85 12.21
N GLN A 301 5.40 2.90 13.05
CA GLN A 301 4.69 3.18 14.31
C GLN A 301 5.52 4.08 15.24
N HIS A 302 6.83 3.84 15.36
CA HIS A 302 7.73 4.71 16.11
C HIS A 302 7.80 6.13 15.50
N GLY A 303 7.88 6.25 14.17
CA GLY A 303 7.82 7.53 13.46
C GLY A 303 6.51 8.30 13.72
N LEU A 304 5.38 7.61 13.68
CA LEU A 304 4.06 8.17 13.99
C LEU A 304 3.93 8.60 15.47
N ALA A 305 4.44 7.82 16.42
CA ALA A 305 4.45 8.20 17.84
C ALA A 305 5.35 9.41 18.10
N HIS A 306 6.45 9.56 17.35
CA HIS A 306 7.28 10.76 17.39
C HIS A 306 6.55 11.98 16.78
N LEU A 307 5.76 11.80 15.71
CA LEU A 307 4.90 12.84 15.15
C LEU A 307 3.85 13.32 16.15
N GLU A 308 3.18 12.40 16.85
CA GLU A 308 2.16 12.72 17.83
C GLU A 308 2.74 13.48 19.02
N LYS A 309 3.90 13.03 19.55
CA LYS A 309 4.60 13.74 20.64
C LYS A 309 5.17 15.09 20.21
N ALA A 310 5.64 15.22 18.97
CA ALA A 310 6.10 16.50 18.42
C ALA A 310 4.93 17.49 18.22
N SER A 311 3.79 17.00 17.74
CA SER A 311 2.54 17.77 17.64
C SER A 311 2.05 18.24 19.01
N ALA A 312 2.06 17.37 20.02
CA ALA A 312 1.69 17.73 21.40
C ALA A 312 2.61 18.84 21.96
N ARG A 313 3.93 18.75 21.75
CA ARG A 313 4.87 19.82 22.12
C ARG A 313 4.56 21.14 21.40
N GLY A 314 4.21 21.08 20.12
CA GLY A 314 3.74 22.23 19.35
C GLY A 314 2.49 22.87 19.96
N GLN A 315 1.48 22.07 20.33
CA GLN A 315 0.26 22.53 20.98
C GLN A 315 0.52 23.15 22.36
N TYR A 316 1.36 22.53 23.19
CA TYR A 316 1.74 23.11 24.49
C TYR A 316 2.48 24.43 24.34
N SER A 317 3.35 24.57 23.34
CA SER A 317 4.03 25.83 23.06
C SER A 317 3.06 26.94 22.64
N LEU A 318 2.03 26.60 21.87
CA LEU A 318 0.96 27.53 21.47
C LEU A 318 0.08 27.93 22.65
N LEU A 319 -0.31 26.98 23.49
CA LEU A 319 -1.09 27.25 24.70
C LEU A 319 -0.31 28.14 25.69
N LEU A 320 0.96 27.83 25.92
CA LEU A 320 1.81 28.61 26.82
C LEU A 320 2.02 30.03 26.29
N LEU A 321 2.21 30.20 24.98
CA LEU A 321 2.27 31.52 24.36
C LEU A 321 0.93 32.27 24.43
N GLY A 322 -0.19 31.57 24.24
CA GLY A 322 -1.52 32.11 24.45
C GLY A 322 -1.70 32.66 25.87
N ILE A 323 -1.30 31.88 26.87
CA ILE A 323 -1.33 32.29 28.28
C ILE A 323 -0.42 33.50 28.52
N VAL A 324 0.82 33.48 28.05
CA VAL A 324 1.75 34.62 28.19
C VAL A 324 1.19 35.88 27.55
N SER A 325 0.59 35.76 26.36
CA SER A 325 -0.05 36.89 25.67
C SER A 325 -1.26 37.42 26.43
N LEU A 326 -2.08 36.54 27.01
CA LEU A 326 -3.24 36.90 27.82
C LEU A 326 -2.80 37.60 29.11
N CYS A 327 -1.81 37.06 29.81
CA CYS A 327 -1.22 37.69 31.00
C CYS A 327 -0.63 39.06 30.69
N ALA A 328 0.07 39.21 29.56
CA ALA A 328 0.59 40.49 29.11
C ALA A 328 -0.54 41.48 28.82
N LEU A 329 -1.64 41.05 28.20
CA LEU A 329 -2.81 41.88 27.91
C LEU A 329 -3.50 42.33 29.21
N ILE A 330 -3.67 41.42 30.18
CA ILE A 330 -4.19 41.72 31.52
C ILE A 330 -3.29 42.74 32.23
N LEU A 331 -1.97 42.56 32.20
CA LEU A 331 -1.01 43.50 32.79
C LEU A 331 -1.04 44.88 32.13
N ILE A 332 -1.19 44.94 30.79
CA ILE A 332 -1.33 46.19 30.05
C ILE A 332 -2.65 46.87 30.43
N LEU A 333 -3.77 46.15 30.46
CA LEU A 333 -5.08 46.69 30.88
C LEU A 333 -5.02 47.22 32.32
N TRP A 334 -4.42 46.47 33.23
CA TRP A 334 -4.25 46.89 34.62
C TRP A 334 -3.35 48.12 34.73
N ARG A 335 -2.20 48.13 34.05
CA ARG A 335 -1.24 49.23 34.17
C ARG A 335 -1.71 50.49 33.45
N VAL A 336 -2.36 50.36 32.30
CA VAL A 336 -2.83 51.51 31.51
C VAL A 336 -4.21 51.93 32.02
N VAL A 337 -5.25 51.13 31.82
CA VAL A 337 -6.63 51.56 32.10
C VAL A 337 -6.85 51.85 33.58
N TYR A 338 -6.50 50.92 34.48
CA TYR A 338 -6.80 51.11 35.89
C TYR A 338 -5.96 52.22 36.53
N ARG A 339 -4.64 52.25 36.29
CA ARG A 339 -3.76 53.26 36.88
C ARG A 339 -3.88 54.62 36.20
N SER A 340 -3.99 54.69 34.87
CA SER A 340 -3.95 55.96 34.15
C SER A 340 -5.31 56.59 33.89
N VAL A 341 -6.41 55.81 33.96
CA VAL A 341 -7.77 56.32 33.67
C VAL A 341 -8.67 56.15 34.89
N THR A 342 -8.89 54.92 35.36
CA THR A 342 -9.93 54.62 36.37
C THR A 342 -9.63 55.25 37.72
N ARG A 343 -8.39 55.14 38.22
CA ARG A 343 -7.99 55.72 39.50
C ARG A 343 -8.09 57.26 39.52
N PRO A 344 -7.49 58.01 38.56
CA PRO A 344 -7.61 59.46 38.56
C PRO A 344 -9.05 59.95 38.33
N LEU A 345 -9.89 59.22 37.59
CA LEU A 345 -11.33 59.52 37.47
C LEU A 345 -12.09 59.34 38.79
N ALA A 346 -11.78 58.31 39.57
CA ALA A 346 -12.40 58.10 40.88
C ALA A 346 -11.98 59.21 41.87
N GLU A 347 -10.71 59.60 41.85
CA GLU A 347 -10.17 60.69 42.67
C GLU A 347 -10.81 62.05 42.29
N GLN A 348 -11.02 62.32 41.00
CA GLN A 348 -11.73 63.50 40.50
C GLN A 348 -13.23 63.48 40.87
N THR A 349 -13.92 62.34 40.73
CA THR A 349 -15.34 62.21 41.10
C THR A 349 -15.55 62.46 42.59
N GLN A 350 -14.65 61.96 43.44
CA GLN A 350 -14.70 62.21 44.88
C GLN A 350 -14.41 63.67 45.25
N ALA A 351 -13.50 64.34 44.54
CA ALA A 351 -13.24 65.76 44.74
C ALA A 351 -14.45 66.62 44.30
N LEU A 352 -15.13 66.22 43.23
CA LEU A 352 -16.37 66.86 42.76
C LEU A 352 -17.53 66.67 43.76
N GLN A 353 -17.68 65.48 44.34
CA GLN A 353 -18.66 65.21 45.40
C GLN A 353 -18.39 66.05 46.65
N ARG A 354 -17.14 66.13 47.11
CA ARG A 354 -16.76 66.96 48.26
C ARG A 354 -17.05 68.44 48.05
N LEU A 355 -16.85 68.92 46.82
CA LEU A 355 -17.19 70.30 46.45
C LEU A 355 -18.71 70.53 46.36
N LEU A 356 -19.47 69.51 45.95
CA LEU A 356 -20.95 69.53 46.00
C LEU A 356 -21.48 69.55 47.43
N ASP A 357 -20.79 68.87 48.35
CA ASP A 357 -21.11 68.79 49.78
C ASP A 357 -20.65 70.03 50.58
N GLY A 358 -20.04 71.03 49.93
CA GLY A 358 -19.74 72.34 50.51
C GLY A 358 -18.31 72.52 51.04
N ASP A 359 -17.40 71.57 50.82
CA ASP A 359 -15.98 71.71 51.15
C ASP A 359 -15.22 72.33 49.97
N ILE A 360 -15.03 73.65 50.02
CA ILE A 360 -14.47 74.44 48.92
C ILE A 360 -12.95 74.60 49.06
N ASP A 361 -12.34 74.28 50.21
CA ASP A 361 -10.95 74.61 50.49
C ASP A 361 -9.97 73.45 50.20
N SER A 362 -10.43 72.22 50.05
CA SER A 362 -9.56 71.06 49.80
C SER A 362 -8.95 71.05 48.38
N PRO A 363 -7.63 70.81 48.21
CA PRO A 363 -6.99 70.88 46.88
C PRO A 363 -7.48 69.77 45.96
N PHE A 364 -7.76 70.09 44.69
CA PHE A 364 -7.99 69.08 43.66
C PHE A 364 -6.67 68.35 43.36
N PRO A 365 -6.67 67.02 43.22
CA PRO A 365 -5.45 66.25 42.99
C PRO A 365 -4.79 66.61 41.65
N GLU A 366 -3.46 66.83 41.65
CA GLU A 366 -2.69 67.10 40.43
C GLU A 366 -2.74 65.89 39.49
N THR A 367 -3.26 66.10 38.29
CA THR A 367 -3.44 65.06 37.28
C THR A 367 -2.13 64.78 36.55
N ALA A 368 -1.57 63.60 36.79
CA ALA A 368 -0.34 63.14 36.15
C ALA A 368 -0.57 62.77 34.66
N GLY A 369 -0.76 63.78 33.80
CA GLY A 369 -0.51 63.68 32.34
C GLY A 369 -1.68 63.33 31.43
N VAL A 370 -2.94 63.52 31.85
CA VAL A 370 -4.12 63.37 30.98
C VAL A 370 -4.68 64.75 30.65
N ARG A 371 -4.51 65.18 29.40
CA ARG A 371 -4.76 66.56 28.92
C ARG A 371 -6.22 67.01 29.13
N GLU A 372 -7.16 66.09 29.04
CA GLU A 372 -8.59 66.30 29.25
C GLU A 372 -8.93 66.51 30.74
N LEU A 373 -8.28 65.78 31.65
CA LEU A 373 -8.49 65.92 33.10
C LEU A 373 -7.83 67.17 33.68
N ASP A 374 -6.67 67.59 33.14
CA ASP A 374 -6.04 68.88 33.44
C ASP A 374 -6.95 70.08 33.08
N THR A 375 -7.81 69.90 32.07
CA THR A 375 -8.75 70.94 31.64
C THR A 375 -9.90 71.09 32.63
N ILE A 376 -10.36 69.98 33.22
CA ILE A 376 -11.36 69.98 34.29
C ILE A 376 -10.79 70.61 35.56
N GLY A 377 -9.55 70.28 35.95
CA GLY A 377 -8.88 70.89 37.11
C GLY A 377 -8.83 72.43 37.00
N ARG A 378 -8.44 72.96 35.84
CA ARG A 378 -8.38 74.41 35.59
C ARG A 378 -9.75 75.09 35.59
N LEU A 379 -10.79 74.43 35.07
CA LEU A 379 -12.17 74.95 35.12
C LEU A 379 -12.71 75.00 36.56
N MET A 380 -12.34 74.04 37.40
CA MET A 380 -12.74 73.98 38.80
C MET A 380 -12.03 75.04 39.66
N ASP A 381 -10.76 75.35 39.40
CA ASP A 381 -10.06 76.46 40.05
C ASP A 381 -10.71 77.82 39.72
N ALA A 382 -11.12 78.01 38.46
CA ALA A 382 -11.87 79.20 38.04
C ALA A 382 -13.25 79.28 38.75
N PHE A 383 -13.92 78.14 38.92
CA PHE A 383 -15.19 78.06 39.65
C PHE A 383 -15.02 78.39 41.14
N ARG A 384 -13.99 77.84 41.79
CA ARG A 384 -13.63 78.16 43.19
C ARG A 384 -13.42 79.66 43.38
N SER A 385 -12.65 80.29 42.49
CA SER A 385 -12.42 81.74 42.51
C SER A 385 -13.73 82.54 42.42
N ASN A 386 -14.67 82.10 41.59
CA ASN A 386 -15.99 82.74 41.48
C ASN A 386 -16.85 82.54 42.73
N VAL A 387 -16.83 81.36 43.36
CA VAL A 387 -17.59 81.12 44.59
C VAL A 387 -17.02 81.93 45.76
N HIS A 388 -15.70 82.07 45.88
CA HIS A 388 -15.10 82.98 46.86
C HIS A 388 -15.42 84.45 46.58
N ALA A 389 -15.52 84.86 45.32
CA ALA A 389 -15.97 86.22 44.97
C ALA A 389 -17.44 86.45 45.38
N LEU A 390 -18.30 85.44 45.20
CA LEU A 390 -19.71 85.49 45.59
C LEU A 390 -19.91 85.49 47.11
N ASN A 391 -19.15 84.67 47.85
CA ASN A 391 -19.18 84.67 49.32
C ASN A 391 -18.69 86.01 49.90
N ARG A 392 -17.63 86.60 49.35
CA ARG A 392 -17.21 87.97 49.72
C ARG A 392 -18.29 89.00 49.43
N HIS A 393 -19.02 88.86 48.33
CA HIS A 393 -20.17 89.72 48.02
C HIS A 393 -21.32 89.55 49.04
N ARG A 394 -21.59 88.32 49.48
CA ARG A 394 -22.56 88.01 50.56
C ARG A 394 -22.13 88.59 51.90
N GLU A 395 -20.86 88.49 52.26
CA GLU A 395 -20.32 89.10 53.48
C GLU A 395 -20.40 90.64 53.44
N GLN A 396 -20.15 91.25 52.28
CA GLN A 396 -20.34 92.69 52.09
C GLN A 396 -21.80 93.13 52.22
N LEU A 397 -22.74 92.35 51.67
CA LEU A 397 -24.18 92.58 51.85
C LEU A 397 -24.62 92.41 53.32
N ALA A 398 -24.12 91.39 54.00
CA ALA A 398 -24.38 91.18 55.42
C ALA A 398 -23.83 92.31 56.29
N ALA A 399 -22.64 92.84 55.96
CA ALA A 399 -22.07 94.01 56.61
C ALA A 399 -22.90 95.29 56.36
N GLN A 400 -23.43 95.47 55.15
CA GLN A 400 -24.33 96.57 54.80
C GLN A 400 -25.66 96.51 55.57
N VAL A 401 -26.26 95.32 55.69
CA VAL A 401 -27.48 95.12 56.47
C VAL A 401 -27.21 95.40 57.94
N LYS A 402 -26.09 94.93 58.49
CA LYS A 402 -25.71 95.17 59.90
C LYS A 402 -25.48 96.66 60.20
N ALA A 403 -24.88 97.40 59.28
CA ALA A 403 -24.72 98.86 59.38
C ALA A 403 -26.07 99.61 59.34
N ARG A 404 -26.97 99.24 58.42
CA ARG A 404 -28.34 99.78 58.33
C ARG A 404 -29.21 99.47 59.56
N THR A 405 -28.96 98.34 60.22
CA THR A 405 -29.71 97.95 61.42
C THR A 405 -29.23 98.73 62.66
N ALA A 406 -27.94 99.07 62.71
CA ALA A 406 -27.37 99.92 63.75
C ALA A 406 -27.84 101.38 63.62
N GLU A 407 -27.92 101.92 62.39
CA GLU A 407 -28.50 103.26 62.12
C GLU A 407 -29.97 103.37 62.56
N LEU A 408 -30.78 102.32 62.36
CA LEU A 408 -32.18 102.30 62.80
C LEU A 408 -32.33 102.19 64.33
N GLN A 409 -31.36 101.58 65.03
CA GLN A 409 -31.38 101.51 66.49
C GLN A 409 -31.00 102.85 67.14
N GLU A 410 -30.14 103.64 66.51
CA GLU A 410 -29.73 104.97 66.99
C GLU A 410 -30.90 105.98 66.90
N LEU A 411 -31.66 105.96 65.79
CA LEU A 411 -32.88 106.77 65.59
C LEU A 411 -34.02 106.47 66.59
N VAL A 412 -34.14 105.22 67.07
CA VAL A 412 -35.17 104.81 68.04
C VAL A 412 -34.82 105.23 69.48
N ILE A 413 -33.53 105.38 69.79
CA ILE A 413 -33.07 105.87 71.10
C ILE A 413 -33.25 107.39 71.20
N GLU A 414 -32.97 108.12 70.13
CA GLU A 414 -33.18 109.58 70.05
C GLU A 414 -34.67 109.96 70.20
N HIS A 415 -35.57 109.19 69.58
CA HIS A 415 -37.02 109.42 69.67
C HIS A 415 -37.63 109.03 71.04
N ARG A 416 -36.94 108.22 71.86
CA ARG A 416 -37.34 107.90 73.25
C ARG A 416 -36.86 108.93 74.25
N GLN A 417 -35.72 109.58 74.03
CA GLN A 417 -35.23 110.67 74.89
C GLN A 417 -36.03 111.96 74.71
N ALA A 418 -36.48 112.27 73.48
CA ALA A 418 -37.36 113.41 73.21
C ALA A 418 -38.78 113.29 73.84
N ARG A 419 -39.23 112.09 74.20
CA ARG A 419 -40.51 111.86 74.91
C ARG A 419 -40.40 111.94 76.44
N ALA A 420 -39.22 111.74 77.01
CA ALA A 420 -39.01 111.74 78.47
C ALA A 420 -38.76 113.15 79.05
N GLU A 421 -38.35 114.12 78.23
CA GLU A 421 -38.18 115.53 78.64
C GLU A 421 -39.46 116.36 78.48
N ALA A 422 -40.50 115.85 77.80
CA ALA A 422 -41.77 116.56 77.58
C ALA A 422 -42.85 116.31 78.67
N GLU A 423 -42.65 115.38 79.62
CA GLU A 423 -43.66 114.99 80.63
C GLU A 423 -43.42 115.54 82.06
N LYS A 424 -42.48 116.49 82.27
CA LYS A 424 -42.19 117.08 83.60
C LYS A 424 -42.54 118.56 83.79
N SER A 425 -43.38 119.16 82.94
CA SER A 425 -43.91 120.51 83.18
C SER A 425 -45.32 120.68 82.61
N GLN A 426 -46.33 120.53 83.48
CA GLN A 426 -47.69 121.03 83.26
C GLN A 426 -48.15 121.74 84.55
N PRO A 427 -48.83 122.90 84.44
CA PRO A 427 -50.29 122.85 84.63
C PRO A 427 -51.13 123.86 83.81
N GLY A 428 -52.38 123.44 83.51
CA GLY A 428 -53.56 124.28 83.19
C GLY A 428 -53.78 124.60 81.70
N LYS A 429 -54.99 124.64 81.12
CA LYS A 429 -56.40 124.43 81.54
C LYS A 429 -57.24 124.28 80.22
N ILE A 430 -58.21 123.35 80.21
CA ILE A 430 -59.64 123.44 79.77
C ILE A 430 -59.96 124.29 78.50
N GLY A 431 -60.66 123.88 77.44
CA GLY A 431 -61.47 122.71 77.07
C GLY A 431 -62.44 123.05 75.91
N VAL A 432 -63.04 122.02 75.27
CA VAL A 432 -64.31 122.01 74.46
C VAL A 432 -64.22 122.57 73.01
N SER A 433 -64.80 122.06 71.90
CA SER A 433 -65.78 121.01 71.48
C SER A 433 -65.50 120.66 70.00
N GLY A 434 -65.60 119.41 69.49
CA GLY A 434 -66.77 118.81 68.79
C GLY A 434 -66.74 119.05 67.26
N GLY A 435 -66.97 118.14 66.30
CA GLY A 435 -67.41 116.73 66.23
C GLY A 435 -67.48 116.27 64.75
N ASP A 436 -67.87 114.99 64.54
CA ASP A 436 -68.50 114.34 63.35
C ASP A 436 -67.72 114.17 62.03
N GLU A 437 -67.37 112.92 61.63
CA GLU A 437 -68.08 111.95 60.74
C GLU A 437 -67.75 112.13 59.24
N PRO A 438 -67.91 111.11 58.36
CA PRO A 438 -68.62 109.82 58.50
C PRO A 438 -67.74 108.55 58.53
#